data_AF-A0A2M7UTW6-F1
#
_entry.id   AF-A0A2M7UTW6-F1
#
_cell.length_a   1.000
_cell.length_b   1.000
_cell.length_c   1.000
_cell.angle_alpha   90.00
_cell.angle_beta   90.00
_cell.angle_gamma   90.00
#
_symmetry.space_group_name_H-M   'P 1'
#
loop_
_entity.id
_entity.type
_entity.pdbx_description
1 polymer ?
#
loop_
_entity_poly.entity_id
_entity_poly.type
_entity_poly.pdbx_seq_one_letter_code
_entity_poly.pdbx_strand_id
1 'polypeptide(L)'
;MQNKILITLTAVSLIFGAGIVLAQEGTSTATSTTDENITAEDLGVGTPNILPDSPFYFLKNLGRQIQNLFTLNPVAKAKLKEKFASEKLIELKKLVEAKKNQKIIEKGIENYQKGIEEVKAAVDKIKEKAEENTQVGSFLDKLVQQQTLHQQILQKLETQVSTTTFEKIQEAREQHLERFGEIMNKLEDNKEKIQERLEQGLEKVGSSTLEKVSTSTKETIIKIRDRIMEKVQQKNTGKSATGTCITLWDPVCGKDGKTYSNECFAKLAG
;
A
#
# COMPACT_ATOMS: atom_id res chain seq x y z
N MET A 1 50.34 14.05 63.05
CA MET A 1 49.49 15.08 63.66
C MET A 1 48.70 15.74 62.53
N GLN A 2 47.36 15.67 62.61
CA GLN A 2 46.35 16.67 62.21
C GLN A 2 46.56 17.45 60.88
N ASN A 3 45.59 17.66 59.99
CA ASN A 3 44.16 17.35 59.88
C ASN A 3 43.69 17.92 58.51
N LYS A 4 42.63 17.31 57.95
CA LYS A 4 41.48 17.92 57.23
C LYS A 4 41.72 18.68 55.91
N ILE A 5 41.24 18.17 54.78
CA ILE A 5 39.88 18.35 54.19
C ILE A 5 39.52 19.84 53.98
N LEU A 6 39.41 20.28 52.72
CA LEU A 6 38.28 21.09 52.23
C LEU A 6 38.31 21.17 50.68
N ILE A 7 37.31 20.56 50.02
CA ILE A 7 37.02 20.76 48.59
C ILE A 7 36.20 22.06 48.48
N THR A 8 36.76 23.07 47.82
CA THR A 8 36.14 24.38 47.65
C THR A 8 35.11 24.37 46.52
N LEU A 9 33.88 24.68 46.90
CA LEU A 9 32.78 25.17 46.08
C LEU A 9 33.21 26.43 45.30
N THR A 10 32.93 26.49 44.00
CA THR A 10 32.76 27.76 43.28
C THR A 10 31.42 27.75 42.56
N ALA A 11 30.42 28.35 43.21
CA ALA A 11 29.29 29.00 42.56
C ALA A 11 29.71 30.42 42.14
N VAL A 12 28.82 31.14 41.43
CA VAL A 12 28.90 32.54 40.91
C VAL A 12 29.26 32.55 39.41
N SER A 13 28.49 33.11 38.47
CA SER A 13 27.35 34.03 38.55
C SER A 13 26.47 33.97 37.30
N LEU A 14 25.18 34.27 37.51
CA LEU A 14 24.23 34.76 36.52
C LEU A 14 24.74 36.06 35.87
N ILE A 15 24.65 36.15 34.54
CA ILE A 15 24.51 37.43 33.85
C ILE A 15 23.21 37.36 33.05
N PHE A 16 22.24 38.13 33.54
CA PHE A 16 21.04 38.56 32.82
C PHE A 16 21.47 39.50 31.70
N GLY A 17 21.17 39.14 30.46
CA GLY A 17 21.20 40.05 29.30
C GLY A 17 19.82 40.10 28.69
N ALA A 18 19.07 41.18 28.97
CA ALA A 18 17.82 41.50 28.30
C ALA A 18 18.13 41.94 26.87
N GLY A 19 17.71 41.14 25.89
CA GLY A 19 17.82 41.42 24.46
C GLY A 19 16.50 41.11 23.77
N ILE A 20 15.75 42.17 23.50
CA ILE A 20 14.66 42.39 22.54
C ILE A 20 14.03 41.14 21.90
N VAL A 21 12.74 40.98 22.20
CA VAL A 21 11.76 40.13 21.52
C VAL A 21 11.68 40.49 20.04
N LEU A 22 12.04 39.54 19.18
CA LEU A 22 11.48 39.41 17.84
C LEU A 22 10.67 38.11 17.83
N ALA A 23 9.36 38.25 17.71
CA ALA A 23 8.43 37.15 17.53
C ALA A 23 8.69 36.51 16.16
N GLN A 24 9.30 35.32 16.17
CA GLN A 24 9.25 34.41 15.04
C GLN A 24 8.40 33.23 15.49
N GLU A 25 7.32 32.99 14.74
CA GLU A 25 6.35 31.93 14.97
C GLU A 25 7.07 30.58 15.12
N GLY A 26 7.13 30.10 16.36
CA GLY A 26 7.47 28.73 16.67
C GLY A 26 6.30 27.85 16.25
N THR A 27 6.30 27.42 14.99
CA THR A 27 5.39 26.37 14.53
C THR A 27 6.18 25.07 14.50
N SER A 28 5.99 24.31 15.58
CA SER A 28 6.09 22.86 15.71
C SER A 28 6.87 22.17 14.60
N THR A 29 8.10 21.80 14.92
CA THR A 29 8.74 20.61 14.39
C THR A 29 7.73 19.48 14.53
N ALA A 30 7.01 19.17 13.45
CA ALA A 30 6.18 17.99 13.36
C ALA A 30 7.14 16.81 13.48
N THR A 31 7.15 16.24 14.69
CA THR A 31 7.75 14.95 15.00
C THR A 31 7.41 14.00 13.86
N SER A 32 8.45 13.61 13.12
CA SER A 32 8.39 12.64 12.05
C SER A 32 7.75 11.38 12.59
N THR A 33 6.47 11.17 12.28
CA THR A 33 5.85 9.86 12.42
C THR A 33 6.68 8.92 11.57
N THR A 34 7.18 7.86 12.19
CA THR A 34 7.94 6.80 11.56
C THR A 34 7.14 6.24 10.37
N ASP A 35 7.37 6.79 9.17
CA ASP A 35 6.76 6.32 7.94
C ASP A 35 7.36 4.94 7.64
N GLU A 36 6.58 3.89 7.88
CA GLU A 36 6.90 2.53 7.42
C GLU A 36 7.02 2.55 5.90
N ASN A 37 8.25 2.67 5.39
CA ASN A 37 8.52 2.79 3.98
C ASN A 37 8.58 1.37 3.36
N ILE A 38 7.45 0.86 2.86
CA ILE A 38 7.37 -0.45 2.18
C ILE A 38 8.38 -0.49 1.02
N THR A 39 9.32 -1.41 1.06
CA THR A 39 10.45 -1.49 0.14
C THR A 39 10.20 -2.45 -1.04
N ALA A 40 11.12 -2.49 -2.00
CA ALA A 40 11.05 -3.45 -3.10
C ALA A 40 11.23 -4.89 -2.59
N GLU A 41 12.05 -5.03 -1.55
CA GLU A 41 12.40 -6.28 -0.91
C GLU A 41 11.18 -6.91 -0.20
N ASP A 42 10.31 -6.09 0.38
CA ASP A 42 9.03 -6.54 0.97
C ASP A 42 8.09 -7.14 -0.09
N LEU A 43 8.18 -6.64 -1.34
CA LEU A 43 7.47 -7.21 -2.48
C LEU A 43 8.20 -8.40 -3.14
N GLY A 44 9.34 -8.83 -2.60
CA GLY A 44 10.16 -9.88 -3.19
C GLY A 44 10.73 -9.51 -4.57
N VAL A 45 10.83 -8.21 -4.87
CA VAL A 45 11.40 -7.71 -6.13
C VAL A 45 12.69 -6.93 -5.88
N GLY A 46 13.55 -6.86 -6.90
CA GLY A 46 14.75 -6.05 -6.82
C GLY A 46 14.39 -4.56 -6.98
N THR A 47 15.10 -3.71 -6.24
CA THR A 47 15.01 -2.26 -6.42
C THR A 47 15.27 -1.89 -7.90
N PRO A 48 14.33 -1.18 -8.59
CA PRO A 48 14.47 -0.90 -10.01
C PRO A 48 15.56 0.15 -10.25
N ASN A 49 16.54 -0.19 -11.10
CA ASN A 49 17.65 0.68 -11.50
C ASN A 49 17.32 1.56 -12.73
N ILE A 50 16.32 1.16 -13.52
CA ILE A 50 15.87 1.86 -14.73
C ILE A 50 14.38 2.13 -14.58
N LEU A 51 14.01 3.41 -14.70
CA LEU A 51 12.64 3.91 -14.60
C LEU A 51 12.03 4.16 -15.98
N PRO A 52 10.68 4.25 -16.10
CA PRO A 52 9.97 4.48 -17.36
C PRO A 52 10.31 5.77 -18.11
N ASP A 53 10.95 6.75 -17.46
CA ASP A 53 11.43 8.00 -18.06
C ASP A 53 12.86 7.90 -18.63
N SER A 54 13.54 6.75 -18.44
CA SER A 54 14.87 6.50 -18.98
C SER A 54 14.84 6.09 -20.48
N PRO A 55 15.78 6.58 -21.31
CA PRO A 55 15.92 6.15 -22.71
C PRO A 55 16.15 4.65 -22.89
N PHE A 56 16.72 3.97 -21.88
CA PHE A 56 17.04 2.54 -21.93
C PHE A 56 15.95 1.64 -21.34
N TYR A 57 14.79 2.19 -20.97
CA TYR A 57 13.68 1.42 -20.41
C TYR A 57 13.18 0.31 -21.36
N PHE A 58 13.35 0.47 -22.67
CA PHE A 58 13.02 -0.57 -23.64
C PHE A 58 13.81 -1.87 -23.42
N LEU A 59 15.08 -1.81 -22.96
CA LEU A 59 15.88 -2.99 -22.65
C LEU A 59 15.27 -3.78 -21.48
N LYS A 60 14.69 -3.08 -20.50
CA LYS A 60 13.96 -3.71 -19.40
C LYS A 60 12.74 -4.46 -19.91
N ASN A 61 11.96 -3.84 -20.81
CA ASN A 61 10.80 -4.48 -21.43
C ASN A 61 11.19 -5.68 -22.30
N LEU A 62 12.30 -5.61 -23.03
CA LEU A 62 12.86 -6.74 -23.77
C LEU A 62 13.23 -7.90 -22.84
N GLY A 63 13.93 -7.61 -21.74
CA GLY A 63 14.26 -8.62 -20.73
C GLY A 63 13.01 -9.31 -20.15
N ARG A 64 11.95 -8.55 -19.84
CA ARG A 64 10.66 -9.09 -19.39
C ARG A 64 10.01 -10.00 -20.44
N GLN A 65 10.08 -9.62 -21.72
CA GLN A 65 9.56 -10.46 -22.81
C GLN A 65 10.35 -11.76 -22.94
N ILE A 66 11.68 -11.70 -22.88
CA ILE A 66 12.55 -12.88 -22.91
C ILE A 66 12.20 -13.83 -21.76
N GLN A 67 12.17 -13.34 -20.51
CA GLN A 67 11.80 -14.15 -19.35
C GLN A 67 10.40 -14.76 -19.49
N ASN A 68 9.45 -14.01 -20.04
CA ASN A 68 8.10 -14.49 -20.30
C ASN A 68 8.03 -15.59 -21.38
N LEU A 69 8.88 -15.54 -22.41
CA LEU A 69 8.94 -16.57 -23.46
C LEU A 69 9.42 -17.91 -22.90
N PHE A 70 10.44 -17.90 -22.04
CA PHE A 70 11.02 -19.12 -21.46
C PHE A 70 10.24 -19.66 -20.25
N THR A 71 9.25 -18.92 -19.73
CA THR A 71 8.39 -19.39 -18.63
C THR A 71 7.15 -20.09 -19.17
N LEU A 72 7.20 -21.41 -19.28
CA LEU A 72 6.17 -22.23 -19.92
C LEU A 72 5.06 -22.70 -18.97
N ASN A 73 5.39 -22.99 -17.71
CA ASN A 73 4.41 -23.46 -16.73
C ASN A 73 3.41 -22.34 -16.37
N PRO A 74 2.08 -22.60 -16.37
CA PRO A 74 1.06 -21.57 -16.11
C PRO A 74 1.18 -20.88 -14.75
N VAL A 75 1.41 -21.64 -13.67
CA VAL A 75 1.55 -21.10 -12.31
C VAL A 75 2.84 -20.29 -12.18
N ALA A 76 3.95 -20.78 -12.73
CA ALA A 76 5.21 -20.04 -12.77
C ALA A 76 5.07 -18.75 -13.60
N LYS A 77 4.28 -18.79 -14.67
CA LYS A 77 3.99 -17.62 -15.50
C LYS A 77 3.17 -16.57 -14.76
N ALA A 78 2.15 -16.99 -14.00
CA ALA A 78 1.41 -16.09 -13.11
C ALA A 78 2.31 -15.45 -12.04
N LYS A 79 3.17 -16.25 -11.39
CA LYS A 79 4.18 -15.75 -10.43
C LYS A 79 5.13 -14.72 -11.07
N LEU A 80 5.59 -14.98 -12.29
CA LEU A 80 6.46 -14.05 -13.01
C LEU A 80 5.74 -12.76 -13.38
N LYS A 81 4.48 -12.85 -13.84
CA LYS A 81 3.69 -11.65 -14.15
C LYS A 81 3.43 -10.82 -12.91
N GLU A 82 3.19 -11.45 -11.77
CA GLU A 82 2.99 -10.74 -10.51
C GLU A 82 4.26 -10.00 -10.09
N LYS A 83 5.42 -10.67 -10.19
CA LYS A 83 6.72 -10.03 -9.99
C LYS A 83 6.88 -8.77 -10.86
N PHE A 84 6.51 -8.82 -12.13
CA PHE A 84 6.59 -7.65 -13.01
C PHE A 84 5.59 -6.55 -12.62
N ALA A 85 4.41 -6.88 -12.11
CA ALA A 85 3.47 -5.89 -11.61
C ALA A 85 4.03 -5.19 -10.36
N SER A 86 4.57 -5.93 -9.41
CA SER A 86 5.23 -5.39 -8.22
C SER A 86 6.41 -4.48 -8.56
N GLU A 87 7.26 -4.87 -9.53
CA GLU A 87 8.33 -4.00 -10.02
C GLU A 87 7.81 -2.67 -10.58
N LYS A 88 6.74 -2.70 -11.39
CA LYS A 88 6.15 -1.49 -11.97
C LYS A 88 5.51 -0.60 -10.90
N LEU A 89 4.98 -1.18 -9.82
CA LEU A 89 4.49 -0.41 -8.68
C LEU A 89 5.62 0.33 -7.97
N ILE A 90 6.76 -0.33 -7.76
CA ILE A 90 7.94 0.34 -7.17
C ILE A 90 8.49 1.41 -8.12
N GLU A 91 8.48 1.17 -9.43
CA GLU A 91 8.81 2.22 -10.41
C GLU A 91 7.88 3.43 -10.25
N LEU A 92 6.56 3.21 -10.20
CA LEU A 92 5.57 4.27 -9.98
C LEU A 92 5.84 5.03 -8.67
N LYS A 93 6.06 4.31 -7.56
CA LYS A 93 6.40 4.90 -6.27
C LYS A 93 7.61 5.82 -6.38
N LYS A 94 8.70 5.37 -7.01
CA LYS A 94 9.90 6.20 -7.22
C LYS A 94 9.64 7.43 -8.08
N LEU A 95 8.77 7.32 -9.09
CA LEU A 95 8.39 8.48 -9.93
C LEU A 95 7.63 9.54 -9.13
N VAL A 96 6.73 9.11 -8.23
CA VAL A 96 5.97 9.99 -7.33
C VAL A 96 6.89 10.63 -6.29
N GLU A 97 7.74 9.85 -5.61
CA GLU A 97 8.71 10.34 -4.61
C GLU A 97 9.70 11.33 -5.23
N ALA A 98 10.13 11.09 -6.47
CA ALA A 98 10.99 12.00 -7.23
C ALA A 98 10.24 13.21 -7.82
N LYS A 99 8.94 13.38 -7.50
CA LYS A 99 8.08 14.49 -7.94
C LYS A 99 8.15 14.73 -9.46
N LYS A 100 8.16 13.63 -10.23
CA LYS A 100 8.16 13.70 -11.69
C LYS A 100 6.88 14.37 -12.19
N ASN A 101 6.92 14.90 -13.42
CA ASN A 101 5.74 15.55 -13.97
C ASN A 101 4.57 14.56 -14.12
N GLN A 102 3.35 15.10 -14.08
CA GLN A 102 2.10 14.34 -14.10
C GLN A 102 2.05 13.29 -15.20
N LYS A 103 2.44 13.61 -16.44
CA LYS A 103 2.39 12.67 -17.57
C LYS A 103 3.27 11.43 -17.36
N ILE A 104 4.42 11.59 -16.71
CA ILE A 104 5.32 10.47 -16.41
C ILE A 104 4.72 9.58 -15.31
N ILE A 105 4.15 10.19 -14.28
CA ILE A 105 3.48 9.45 -13.19
C ILE A 105 2.28 8.68 -13.74
N GLU A 106 1.45 9.31 -14.57
CA GLU A 106 0.30 8.67 -15.22
C GLU A 106 0.72 7.46 -16.06
N LYS A 107 1.81 7.57 -16.84
CA LYS A 107 2.38 6.43 -17.55
C LYS A 107 2.85 5.31 -16.61
N GLY A 108 3.35 5.67 -15.42
CA GLY A 108 3.68 4.72 -14.36
C GLY A 108 2.45 3.97 -13.85
N ILE A 109 1.33 4.68 -13.64
CA ILE A 109 0.04 4.11 -13.23
C ILE A 109 -0.48 3.14 -14.31
N GLU A 110 -0.50 3.58 -15.58
CA GLU A 110 -0.92 2.75 -16.72
C GLU A 110 -0.08 1.47 -16.85
N ASN A 111 1.25 1.59 -16.68
CA ASN A 111 2.15 0.43 -16.70
C ASN A 111 1.79 -0.57 -15.58
N TYR A 112 1.54 -0.07 -14.36
CA TYR A 112 1.15 -0.90 -13.23
C TYR A 112 -0.20 -1.60 -13.48
N GLN A 113 -1.24 -0.86 -13.92
CA GLN A 113 -2.55 -1.41 -14.28
C GLN A 113 -2.42 -2.52 -15.32
N LYS A 114 -1.66 -2.29 -16.39
CA LYS A 114 -1.34 -3.31 -17.40
C LYS A 114 -0.61 -4.52 -16.79
N GLY A 115 0.26 -4.29 -15.82
CA GLY A 115 0.91 -5.36 -15.06
C GLY A 115 -0.11 -6.28 -14.40
N ILE A 116 -1.07 -5.71 -13.67
CA ILE A 116 -2.16 -6.45 -13.00
C ILE A 116 -3.05 -7.19 -14.01
N GLU A 117 -3.36 -6.57 -15.15
CA GLU A 117 -4.09 -7.22 -16.24
C GLU A 117 -3.33 -8.45 -16.78
N GLU A 118 -2.01 -8.34 -16.96
CA GLU A 118 -1.18 -9.47 -17.39
C GLU A 118 -1.12 -10.59 -16.33
N VAL A 119 -1.20 -10.27 -15.03
CA VAL A 119 -1.32 -11.26 -13.95
C VAL A 119 -2.61 -12.04 -14.11
N LYS A 120 -3.74 -11.34 -14.22
CA LYS A 120 -5.05 -11.97 -14.46
C LYS A 120 -5.02 -12.84 -15.71
N ALA A 121 -4.52 -12.34 -16.82
CA ALA A 121 -4.45 -13.09 -18.07
C ALA A 121 -3.57 -14.35 -17.98
N ALA A 122 -2.53 -14.33 -17.13
CA ALA A 122 -1.72 -15.52 -16.86
C ALA A 122 -2.43 -16.51 -15.93
N VAL A 123 -3.08 -16.00 -14.88
CA VAL A 123 -3.94 -16.79 -13.99
C VAL A 123 -5.09 -17.44 -14.77
N ASP A 124 -5.61 -16.78 -15.79
CA ASP A 124 -6.71 -17.30 -16.59
C ASP A 124 -6.38 -18.61 -17.32
N LYS A 125 -5.08 -18.88 -17.52
CA LYS A 125 -4.54 -20.08 -18.15
C LYS A 125 -4.27 -21.22 -17.16
N ILE A 126 -4.33 -20.96 -15.85
CA ILE A 126 -4.25 -21.98 -14.82
C ILE A 126 -5.60 -22.71 -14.79
N LYS A 127 -5.56 -24.04 -14.90
CA LYS A 127 -6.78 -24.86 -14.94
C LYS A 127 -7.12 -25.45 -13.59
N GLU A 128 -6.08 -25.80 -12.84
CA GLU A 128 -6.20 -26.43 -11.53
C GLU A 128 -6.57 -25.41 -10.45
N LYS A 129 -7.35 -25.87 -9.48
CA LYS A 129 -7.68 -25.11 -8.26
C LYS A 129 -6.60 -25.29 -7.20
N ALA A 130 -6.63 -24.44 -6.18
CA ALA A 130 -5.70 -24.48 -5.05
C ALA A 130 -5.77 -25.80 -4.25
N GLU A 131 -6.95 -26.44 -4.22
CA GLU A 131 -7.15 -27.75 -3.60
C GLU A 131 -6.52 -28.90 -4.41
N GLU A 132 -6.47 -28.77 -5.73
CA GLU A 132 -5.96 -29.79 -6.64
C GLU A 132 -4.44 -29.68 -6.83
N ASN A 133 -3.89 -28.47 -6.71
CA ASN A 133 -2.49 -28.19 -6.97
C ASN A 133 -1.88 -27.30 -5.89
N THR A 134 -0.95 -27.86 -5.12
CA THR A 134 -0.24 -27.17 -4.03
C THR A 134 0.52 -25.94 -4.50
N GLN A 135 0.97 -25.89 -5.75
CA GLN A 135 1.64 -24.71 -6.31
C GLN A 135 0.69 -23.55 -6.54
N VAL A 136 -0.59 -23.83 -6.85
CA VAL A 136 -1.66 -22.84 -6.97
C VAL A 136 -2.01 -22.31 -5.57
N GLY A 137 -2.16 -23.19 -4.58
CA GLY A 137 -2.36 -22.78 -3.18
C GLY A 137 -1.23 -21.86 -2.68
N SER A 138 0.03 -22.28 -2.87
CA SER A 138 1.20 -21.48 -2.49
C SER A 138 1.29 -20.16 -3.27
N PHE A 139 0.81 -20.13 -4.52
CA PHE A 139 0.71 -18.89 -5.29
C PHE A 139 -0.32 -17.93 -4.66
N LEU A 140 -1.52 -18.40 -4.32
CA LEU A 140 -2.56 -17.59 -3.68
C LEU A 140 -2.09 -17.01 -2.34
N ASP A 141 -1.43 -17.81 -1.50
CA ASP A 141 -0.93 -17.34 -0.20
C ASP A 141 0.06 -16.17 -0.33
N LYS A 142 0.92 -16.23 -1.35
CA LYS A 142 1.86 -15.15 -1.65
C LYS A 142 1.15 -13.97 -2.31
N LEU A 143 0.21 -14.24 -3.21
CA LEU A 143 -0.56 -13.20 -3.90
C LEU A 143 -1.31 -12.33 -2.89
N VAL A 144 -1.99 -12.90 -1.89
CA VAL A 144 -2.68 -12.12 -0.85
C VAL A 144 -1.74 -11.12 -0.17
N GLN A 145 -0.53 -11.57 0.20
CA GLN A 145 0.46 -10.72 0.87
C GLN A 145 0.91 -9.57 -0.05
N GLN A 146 1.26 -9.90 -1.29
CA GLN A 146 1.72 -8.92 -2.28
C GLN A 146 0.64 -7.88 -2.61
N GLN A 147 -0.59 -8.33 -2.82
CA GLN A 147 -1.71 -7.45 -3.17
C GLN A 147 -2.12 -6.54 -2.01
N THR A 148 -1.95 -7.00 -0.76
CA THR A 148 -2.11 -6.15 0.43
C THR A 148 -1.06 -5.04 0.46
N LEU A 149 0.21 -5.38 0.23
CA LEU A 149 1.30 -4.40 0.16
C LEU A 149 1.08 -3.42 -1.01
N HIS A 150 0.61 -3.90 -2.16
CA HIS A 150 0.27 -3.04 -3.29
C HIS A 150 -0.79 -2.00 -2.92
N GLN A 151 -1.86 -2.42 -2.22
CA GLN A 151 -2.90 -1.50 -1.75
C GLN A 151 -2.34 -0.45 -0.78
N GLN A 152 -1.48 -0.84 0.15
CA GLN A 152 -0.85 0.09 1.09
C GLN A 152 0.06 1.10 0.37
N ILE A 153 0.85 0.65 -0.62
CA ILE A 153 1.69 1.54 -1.41
C ILE A 153 0.82 2.54 -2.17
N LEU A 154 -0.17 2.08 -2.93
CA LEU A 154 -1.03 2.96 -3.72
C LEU A 154 -1.76 3.98 -2.84
N GLN A 155 -2.29 3.56 -1.69
CA GLN A 155 -2.90 4.46 -0.70
C GLN A 155 -1.92 5.53 -0.18
N LYS A 156 -0.64 5.18 0.02
CA LYS A 156 0.40 6.15 0.40
C LYS A 156 0.77 7.10 -0.73
N LEU A 157 0.66 6.68 -1.99
CA LEU A 157 0.97 7.53 -3.14
C LEU A 157 -0.14 8.57 -3.39
N GLU A 158 -1.39 8.25 -3.09
CA GLU A 158 -2.53 9.18 -3.20
C GLU A 158 -2.30 10.51 -2.47
N THR A 159 -1.67 10.48 -1.29
CA THR A 159 -1.44 11.68 -0.49
C THR A 159 -0.31 12.57 -1.02
N GLN A 160 0.44 12.10 -2.01
CA GLN A 160 1.65 12.74 -2.53
C GLN A 160 1.50 13.27 -3.96
N VAL A 161 0.32 13.15 -4.55
CA VAL A 161 0.05 13.50 -5.96
C VAL A 161 -1.02 14.60 -6.09
N SER A 162 -1.15 15.17 -7.29
CA SER A 162 -2.21 16.14 -7.59
C SER A 162 -3.60 15.47 -7.63
N THR A 163 -4.67 16.25 -7.53
CA THR A 163 -6.06 15.74 -7.56
C THR A 163 -6.35 14.87 -8.79
N THR A 164 -5.91 15.27 -9.98
CA THR A 164 -6.12 14.47 -11.21
C THR A 164 -5.35 13.14 -11.17
N THR A 165 -4.13 13.14 -10.62
CA THR A 165 -3.35 11.91 -10.49
C THR A 165 -3.87 11.03 -9.35
N PHE A 166 -4.40 11.63 -8.29
CA PHE A 166 -5.09 10.94 -7.20
C PHE A 166 -6.24 10.10 -7.74
N GLU A 167 -7.13 10.67 -8.56
CA GLU A 167 -8.26 9.94 -9.17
C GLU A 167 -7.80 8.72 -9.97
N LYS A 168 -6.69 8.84 -10.73
CA LYS A 168 -6.11 7.73 -11.49
C LYS A 168 -5.48 6.66 -10.59
N ILE A 169 -4.85 7.03 -9.48
CA ILE A 169 -4.33 6.06 -8.51
C ILE A 169 -5.49 5.33 -7.83
N GLN A 170 -6.57 6.05 -7.48
CA GLN A 170 -7.76 5.45 -6.93
C GLN A 170 -8.39 4.45 -7.91
N GLU A 171 -8.54 4.82 -9.19
CA GLU A 171 -9.01 3.91 -10.24
C GLU A 171 -8.12 2.66 -10.35
N ALA A 172 -6.79 2.83 -10.33
CA ALA A 172 -5.86 1.71 -10.38
C ALA A 172 -5.97 0.79 -9.15
N ARG A 173 -6.27 1.33 -7.96
CA ARG A 173 -6.53 0.54 -6.75
C ARG A 173 -7.82 -0.26 -6.85
N GLU A 174 -8.88 0.35 -7.36
CA GLU A 174 -10.19 -0.29 -7.52
C GLU A 174 -10.10 -1.44 -8.52
N GLN A 175 -9.52 -1.20 -9.69
CA GLN A 175 -9.27 -2.24 -10.69
C GLN A 175 -8.40 -3.37 -10.13
N HIS A 176 -7.38 -3.04 -9.34
CA HIS A 176 -6.56 -4.04 -8.67
C HIS A 176 -7.38 -4.91 -7.70
N LEU A 177 -8.23 -4.32 -6.85
CA LEU A 177 -9.08 -5.07 -5.92
C LEU A 177 -10.07 -5.97 -6.65
N GLU A 178 -10.68 -5.47 -7.73
CA GLU A 178 -11.56 -6.25 -8.59
C GLU A 178 -10.82 -7.45 -9.19
N ARG A 179 -9.66 -7.23 -9.84
CA ARG A 179 -8.87 -8.30 -10.44
C ARG A 179 -8.38 -9.31 -9.41
N PHE A 180 -7.98 -8.84 -8.23
CA PHE A 180 -7.59 -9.71 -7.14
C PHE A 180 -8.75 -10.61 -6.67
N GLY A 181 -9.95 -10.05 -6.49
CA GLY A 181 -11.14 -10.82 -6.14
C GLY A 181 -11.50 -11.87 -7.21
N GLU A 182 -11.43 -11.50 -8.49
CA GLU A 182 -11.63 -12.43 -9.61
C GLU A 182 -10.61 -13.58 -9.61
N ILE A 183 -9.33 -13.28 -9.36
CA ILE A 183 -8.27 -14.30 -9.26
C ILE A 183 -8.52 -15.25 -8.09
N MET A 184 -8.85 -14.72 -6.91
CA MET A 184 -9.15 -15.53 -5.72
C MET A 184 -10.32 -16.48 -5.99
N ASN A 185 -11.44 -15.97 -6.49
CA ASN A 185 -12.62 -16.78 -6.81
C ASN A 185 -12.35 -17.78 -7.95
N LYS A 186 -11.46 -17.46 -8.89
CA LYS A 186 -11.12 -18.38 -9.97
C LYS A 186 -10.30 -19.57 -9.45
N LEU A 187 -9.38 -19.35 -8.53
CA LEU A 187 -8.41 -20.37 -8.12
C LEU A 187 -8.79 -21.10 -6.82
N GLU A 188 -9.73 -20.57 -6.05
CA GLU A 188 -10.27 -21.16 -4.82
C GLU A 188 -11.79 -20.99 -4.81
N ASP A 189 -12.55 -22.09 -4.81
CA ASP A 189 -14.02 -22.03 -4.79
C ASP A 189 -14.57 -22.04 -3.36
N ASN A 190 -13.75 -22.44 -2.38
CA ASN A 190 -14.15 -22.50 -0.98
C ASN A 190 -14.00 -21.13 -0.31
N LYS A 191 -15.15 -20.50 0.00
CA LYS A 191 -15.23 -19.18 0.64
C LYS A 191 -14.51 -19.10 1.99
N GLU A 192 -14.55 -20.17 2.79
CA GLU A 192 -13.88 -20.23 4.09
C GLU A 192 -12.36 -20.24 3.90
N LYS A 193 -11.85 -21.02 2.92
CA LYS A 193 -10.42 -21.02 2.57
C LYS A 193 -9.98 -19.66 2.02
N ILE A 194 -10.80 -18.98 1.21
CA ILE A 194 -10.50 -17.61 0.75
C ILE A 194 -10.35 -16.68 1.96
N GLN A 195 -11.32 -16.72 2.88
CA GLN A 195 -11.29 -15.88 4.09
C GLN A 195 -10.05 -16.18 4.94
N GLU A 196 -9.76 -17.45 5.19
CA GLU A 196 -8.57 -17.88 5.94
C GLU A 196 -7.27 -17.35 5.30
N ARG A 197 -7.13 -17.50 3.97
CA ARG A 197 -5.95 -16.97 3.25
C ARG A 197 -5.83 -15.46 3.36
N LEU A 198 -6.95 -14.73 3.27
CA LEU A 198 -6.98 -13.28 3.44
C LEU A 198 -6.55 -12.89 4.85
N GLU A 199 -7.11 -13.50 5.88
CA GLU A 199 -6.76 -13.25 7.28
C GLU A 199 -5.28 -13.55 7.54
N GLN A 200 -4.80 -14.73 7.14
CA GLN A 200 -3.39 -15.12 7.31
C GLN A 200 -2.43 -14.22 6.53
N GLY A 201 -2.79 -13.81 5.30
CA GLY A 201 -1.98 -12.91 4.51
C GLY A 201 -1.90 -11.51 5.12
N LEU A 202 -3.03 -10.99 5.62
CA LEU A 202 -3.10 -9.73 6.35
C LEU A 202 -2.31 -9.79 7.66
N GLU A 203 -2.33 -10.92 8.38
CA GLU A 203 -1.51 -11.13 9.58
C GLU A 203 -0.02 -11.24 9.28
N LYS A 204 0.39 -11.77 8.13
CA LYS A 204 1.81 -11.84 7.72
C LYS A 204 2.35 -10.48 7.30
N VAL A 205 1.56 -9.71 6.55
CA VAL A 205 1.88 -8.30 6.25
C VAL A 205 1.83 -7.47 7.54
N GLY A 206 0.83 -7.73 8.37
CA GLY A 206 0.67 -7.18 9.71
C GLY A 206 1.90 -7.46 10.55
N SER A 207 2.29 -8.69 10.82
CA SER A 207 3.43 -9.06 11.69
C SER A 207 4.79 -8.59 11.18
N SER A 208 5.06 -8.65 9.87
CA SER A 208 6.28 -8.07 9.28
C SER A 208 6.36 -6.54 9.43
N THR A 209 5.21 -5.89 9.62
CA THR A 209 5.06 -4.45 9.89
C THR A 209 4.94 -4.16 11.42
N LEU A 210 4.29 -5.05 12.18
CA LEU A 210 3.88 -4.93 13.58
C LEU A 210 4.94 -5.40 14.57
N GLU A 211 6.01 -6.08 14.14
CA GLU A 211 7.16 -6.37 15.02
C GLU A 211 7.86 -5.08 15.48
N LYS A 212 7.52 -3.91 14.90
CA LYS A 212 7.97 -2.57 15.35
C LYS A 212 6.87 -1.67 15.91
N VAL A 213 5.72 -2.26 16.29
CA VAL A 213 4.56 -1.49 16.71
C VAL A 213 4.26 -1.75 18.19
N SER A 214 4.47 -0.71 19.01
CA SER A 214 4.32 -0.76 20.47
C SER A 214 2.90 -1.15 20.92
N THR A 215 2.80 -1.66 22.15
CA THR A 215 1.57 -2.07 22.85
C THR A 215 0.40 -1.07 22.72
N SER A 216 0.70 0.22 22.57
CA SER A 216 -0.27 1.30 22.34
C SER A 216 -1.10 1.11 21.05
N THR A 217 -0.52 0.53 20.00
CA THR A 217 -1.21 0.34 18.73
C THR A 217 -2.10 -0.90 18.75
N LYS A 218 -1.74 -1.95 19.50
CA LYS A 218 -2.66 -3.08 19.76
C LYS A 218 -3.91 -2.60 20.50
N GLU A 219 -3.74 -1.74 21.51
CA GLU A 219 -4.87 -1.10 22.19
C GLU A 219 -5.68 -0.18 21.27
N THR A 220 -5.01 0.54 20.38
CA THR A 220 -5.68 1.43 19.41
C THR A 220 -6.47 0.63 18.38
N ILE A 221 -5.93 -0.50 17.89
CA ILE A 221 -6.60 -1.41 16.96
C ILE A 221 -7.79 -2.09 17.64
N ILE A 222 -7.69 -2.47 18.91
CA ILE A 222 -8.81 -3.01 19.70
C ILE A 222 -9.90 -1.94 19.88
N LYS A 223 -9.52 -0.70 20.26
CA LYS A 223 -10.48 0.42 20.39
C LYS A 223 -11.13 0.80 19.06
N ILE A 224 -10.41 0.69 17.95
CA ILE A 224 -10.95 0.91 16.60
C ILE A 224 -11.90 -0.22 16.21
N ARG A 225 -11.53 -1.48 16.47
CA ARG A 225 -12.39 -2.66 16.28
C ARG A 225 -13.71 -2.49 17.04
N ASP A 226 -13.65 -2.14 18.32
CA ASP A 226 -14.83 -1.97 19.16
C ASP A 226 -15.72 -0.81 18.67
N ARG A 227 -15.12 0.31 18.26
CA ARG A 227 -15.85 1.44 17.64
C ARG A 227 -16.45 1.11 16.28
N ILE A 228 -15.80 0.25 15.50
CA ILE A 228 -16.34 -0.21 14.21
C ILE A 228 -17.51 -1.15 14.47
N MET A 229 -17.40 -2.07 15.42
CA MET A 229 -18.48 -3.00 15.79
C MET A 229 -19.70 -2.26 16.39
N GLU A 230 -19.48 -1.18 17.13
CA GLU A 230 -20.54 -0.30 17.63
C GLU A 230 -21.25 0.47 16.49
N LYS A 231 -20.51 0.88 15.46
CA LYS A 231 -21.06 1.55 14.26
C LYS A 231 -21.73 0.60 13.27
N VAL A 232 -21.40 -0.69 13.29
CA VAL A 232 -22.07 -1.72 12.47
C VAL A 232 -23.53 -1.93 12.92
N GLN A 233 -23.87 -1.63 14.18
CA GLN A 233 -25.27 -1.60 14.63
C GLN A 233 -26.04 -0.33 14.21
N GLN A 234 -25.36 0.72 13.73
CA GLN A 234 -25.98 1.93 13.18
C GLN A 234 -26.08 1.89 11.64
N LYS A 235 -26.24 0.71 11.04
CA LYS A 235 -26.77 0.64 9.67
C LYS A 235 -28.16 1.28 9.70
N ASN A 236 -28.35 2.30 8.85
CA ASN A 236 -29.58 3.05 8.56
C ASN A 236 -29.65 4.46 9.16
N THR A 237 -28.80 5.38 8.69
CA THR A 237 -29.25 6.65 8.12
C THR A 237 -28.05 7.33 7.46
N GLY A 238 -28.10 7.44 6.14
CA GLY A 238 -27.09 8.16 5.38
C GLY A 238 -27.10 9.64 5.77
N LYS A 239 -25.98 10.13 6.30
CA LYS A 239 -25.43 11.49 6.10
C LYS A 239 -24.15 11.60 6.93
N SER A 240 -22.98 11.64 6.28
CA SER A 240 -21.80 12.25 6.89
C SER A 240 -21.39 13.44 6.04
N ALA A 241 -21.49 14.63 6.63
CA ALA A 241 -21.28 15.93 6.00
C ALA A 241 -19.79 16.30 5.84
N THR A 242 -18.90 15.31 5.97
CA THR A 242 -17.47 15.44 5.75
C THR A 242 -17.14 14.45 4.65
N GLY A 243 -16.67 14.92 3.48
CA GLY A 243 -16.43 14.12 2.27
C GLY A 243 -15.31 13.08 2.37
N THR A 244 -15.28 12.31 3.46
CA THR A 244 -14.32 11.27 3.76
C THR A 244 -15.06 9.94 3.75
N CYS A 245 -14.74 9.09 2.77
CA CYS A 245 -15.32 7.77 2.65
C CYS A 245 -14.48 6.73 3.39
N ILE A 246 -15.15 5.79 4.05
CA ILE A 246 -14.50 4.59 4.57
C ILE A 246 -14.08 3.70 3.39
N THR A 247 -12.94 3.03 3.49
CA THR A 247 -12.40 2.15 2.43
C THR A 247 -13.01 0.74 2.47
N LEU A 248 -14.21 0.60 3.02
CA LEU A 248 -14.94 -0.68 3.04
C LEU A 248 -15.46 -0.99 1.64
N TRP A 249 -15.19 -2.20 1.15
CA TRP A 249 -15.68 -2.65 -0.15
C TRP A 249 -17.10 -3.21 -0.03
N ASP A 250 -18.08 -2.46 -0.56
CA ASP A 250 -19.50 -2.81 -0.67
C ASP A 250 -20.03 -2.25 -2.00
N PRO A 251 -19.72 -2.92 -3.13
CA PRO A 251 -19.74 -2.30 -4.44
C PRO A 251 -21.15 -1.90 -4.89
N VAL A 252 -21.27 -0.70 -5.45
CA VAL A 252 -22.52 -0.17 -6.01
C VAL A 252 -22.35 0.21 -7.47
N CYS A 253 -23.38 0.01 -8.29
CA CYS A 253 -23.38 0.46 -9.68
C CYS A 253 -23.97 1.88 -9.77
N GLY A 254 -23.19 2.83 -10.27
CA GLY A 254 -23.60 4.21 -10.53
C GLY A 254 -24.47 4.35 -11.77
N LYS A 255 -25.16 5.49 -11.90
CA LYS A 255 -26.01 5.79 -13.08
C LYS A 255 -25.20 6.00 -14.37
N ASP A 256 -23.91 6.27 -14.22
CA ASP A 256 -22.92 6.37 -15.29
C ASP A 256 -22.40 5.01 -15.78
N GLY A 257 -22.90 3.91 -15.21
CA GLY A 257 -22.48 2.55 -15.53
C GLY A 257 -21.14 2.15 -14.92
N LYS A 258 -20.57 2.96 -14.03
CA LYS A 258 -19.34 2.63 -13.30
C LYS A 258 -19.66 1.95 -11.97
N THR A 259 -18.85 0.99 -11.57
CA THR A 259 -18.93 0.39 -10.24
C THR A 259 -18.04 1.15 -9.27
N TYR A 260 -18.60 1.56 -8.13
CA TYR A 260 -17.91 2.31 -7.08
C TYR A 260 -17.68 1.42 -5.85
N SER A 261 -16.56 1.66 -5.16
CA SER A 261 -16.13 0.91 -3.97
C SER A 261 -17.19 0.78 -2.88
N ASN A 262 -17.96 1.84 -2.65
CA ASN A 262 -19.16 1.84 -1.83
C ASN A 262 -20.04 3.06 -2.16
N GLU A 263 -21.21 3.13 -1.54
CA GLU A 263 -22.17 4.22 -1.73
C GLU A 263 -21.58 5.61 -1.48
N CYS A 264 -20.62 5.75 -0.55
CA CYS A 264 -19.97 7.04 -0.29
C CYS A 264 -19.15 7.51 -1.50
N PHE A 265 -18.34 6.62 -2.09
CA PHE A 265 -17.55 6.95 -3.28
C PHE A 265 -18.44 7.24 -4.49
N ALA A 266 -19.54 6.51 -4.67
CA ALA A 266 -20.50 6.79 -5.73
C ALA A 266 -21.10 8.20 -5.61
N LYS A 267 -21.42 8.63 -4.37
CA LYS A 267 -21.96 9.97 -4.10
C LYS A 267 -20.96 11.09 -4.32
N LEU A 268 -19.66 10.85 -4.09
CA LEU A 268 -18.63 11.84 -4.35
C LEU A 268 -18.38 12.05 -5.85
N ALA A 269 -18.62 11.02 -6.67
CA ALA A 269 -18.39 11.06 -8.11
C ALA A 269 -19.48 11.78 -8.92
N GLY A 270 -20.69 11.97 -8.34
CA GLY A 270 -21.80 12.73 -8.94
C GLY A 270 -22.94 11.86 -9.47
#